data_AF-A0A4D4LGT6-F1
#
_entry.id   AF-A0A4D4LGT6-F1
#
_cell.length_a   1.000
_cell.length_b   1.000
_cell.length_c   1.000
_cell.angle_alpha   90.00
_cell.angle_beta   90.00
_cell.angle_gamma   90.00
#
_symmetry.space_group_name_H-M   'P 1'
#
loop_
_entity.id
_entity.type
_entity.pdbx_description
1 polymer ?
#
loop_
_entity_poly.entity_id
_entity_poly.type
_entity_poly.pdbx_seq_one_letter_code
_entity_poly.pdbx_strand_id
1 'polypeptide(L)'
;MFVSESAGAGLVDKPVRVSGLVSFKGEKRTLSDRELQKIADELVRRAAQSTGVEGRIPSYELRAVAHAVADSLRAIGDLDMDDVQAVSLGHLALSQRLRSQSPTATLGLSSDAITLHASVMDTACLHVLHFFTQRSEFVPRTLVEQSRRLDDLRAKVDALLFRAPSPADSPFEDRYATYIMSKYGKLTIFGLDLPGMSAVWPLDAAYLSLDAASRGASDVPLLLPADHVLEGRNRVLLRGVAGSGKTTLVQWLAVTATQEEPDEHLLYVWGLVPFVLPLRALTRDGASFPTPDQFLAAVGCPWQHFSQRDGLTEFCRPAVV
;
A
#
# COMPACT_ATOMS: atom_id res chain seq x y z
N MET A 1 30.99 17.92 -35.56
CA MET A 1 30.13 16.72 -35.66
C MET A 1 28.73 17.10 -35.23
N PHE A 2 27.75 16.98 -36.12
CA PHE A 2 26.35 17.31 -35.84
C PHE A 2 25.75 16.22 -34.95
N VAL A 3 25.49 16.53 -33.68
CA VAL A 3 24.69 15.67 -32.81
C VAL A 3 23.23 15.88 -33.18
N SER A 4 22.64 14.86 -33.81
CA SER A 4 21.21 14.74 -34.08
C SER A 4 20.44 14.70 -32.76
N GLU A 5 19.36 15.47 -32.67
CA GLU A 5 18.39 15.38 -31.57
C GLU A 5 17.91 13.92 -31.47
N SER A 6 18.03 13.32 -30.28
CA SER A 6 17.46 11.99 -30.03
C SER A 6 15.94 12.10 -29.99
N ALA A 7 15.25 11.20 -30.70
CA ALA A 7 13.80 11.13 -30.67
C ALA A 7 13.33 10.88 -29.22
N GLY A 8 12.63 11.85 -28.62
CA GLY A 8 11.97 11.68 -27.33
C GLY A 8 10.77 10.74 -27.42
N ALA A 9 10.01 10.56 -26.32
CA ALA A 9 8.90 9.60 -26.25
C ALA A 9 7.64 9.94 -27.08
N GLY A 10 7.74 10.82 -28.10
CA GLY A 10 6.63 11.12 -29.02
C GLY A 10 5.41 11.82 -28.39
N LEU A 11 5.56 12.45 -27.21
CA LEU A 11 4.44 13.04 -26.45
C LEU A 11 3.79 14.28 -27.09
N VAL A 12 4.43 14.91 -28.09
CA VAL A 12 3.92 16.14 -28.74
C VAL A 12 4.27 16.18 -30.22
N ASP A 13 3.31 16.53 -31.09
CA ASP A 13 3.47 16.57 -32.56
C ASP A 13 4.34 17.75 -33.06
N LYS A 14 4.33 18.89 -32.36
CA LYS A 14 5.12 20.09 -32.69
C LYS A 14 5.73 20.70 -31.42
N PRO A 15 6.84 20.16 -30.90
CA PRO A 15 7.48 20.70 -29.71
C PRO A 15 7.92 22.16 -29.91
N VAL A 16 7.70 23.01 -28.91
CA VAL A 16 8.25 24.38 -28.92
C VAL A 16 9.78 24.29 -28.94
N ARG A 17 10.44 25.00 -29.86
CA ARG A 17 11.92 25.03 -29.94
C ARG A 17 12.50 25.84 -28.78
N VAL A 18 12.58 25.21 -27.62
CA VAL A 18 13.22 25.78 -26.42
C VAL A 18 14.73 25.99 -26.66
N SER A 19 15.35 25.19 -27.53
CA SER A 19 16.78 25.24 -27.87
C SER A 19 17.27 26.55 -28.49
N GLY A 20 16.38 27.33 -29.13
CA GLY A 20 16.71 28.66 -29.67
C GLY A 20 16.62 29.80 -28.65
N LEU A 21 15.95 29.57 -27.52
CA LEU A 21 15.74 30.56 -26.45
C LEU A 21 16.64 30.33 -25.25
N VAL A 22 17.29 29.17 -25.17
CA VAL A 22 18.18 28.79 -24.09
C VAL A 22 19.24 27.84 -24.62
N SER A 23 20.50 28.20 -24.44
CA SER A 23 21.66 27.38 -24.80
C SER A 23 21.78 26.18 -23.84
N PHE A 24 20.88 25.20 -23.95
CA PHE A 24 20.94 23.98 -23.16
C PHE A 24 21.87 22.90 -23.74
N LYS A 25 22.71 23.27 -24.73
CA LYS A 25 23.75 22.39 -25.30
C LYS A 25 25.08 22.40 -24.53
N GLY A 26 25.16 23.10 -23.41
CA GLY A 26 26.30 23.06 -22.50
C GLY A 26 25.99 23.76 -21.18
N GLU A 27 26.11 23.04 -20.06
CA GLU A 27 26.35 23.54 -18.70
C GLU A 27 25.59 24.79 -18.22
N LYS A 28 24.29 24.90 -18.46
CA LYS A 28 23.41 25.65 -17.54
C LYS A 28 22.42 24.69 -16.91
N ARG A 29 22.66 24.35 -15.64
CA ARG A 29 21.81 23.45 -14.84
C ARG A 29 20.54 24.15 -14.32
N THR A 30 20.44 25.47 -14.46
CA THR A 30 19.33 26.28 -13.94
C THR A 30 18.89 27.34 -14.95
N LEU A 31 17.58 27.46 -15.16
CA LEU A 31 16.97 28.58 -15.88
C LEU A 31 17.06 29.83 -15.01
N SER A 32 17.46 30.96 -15.59
CA SER A 32 17.28 32.24 -14.90
C SER A 32 15.80 32.67 -14.93
N ASP A 33 15.37 33.45 -13.93
CA ASP A 33 14.01 33.96 -13.85
C ASP A 33 13.55 34.71 -15.11
N ARG A 34 14.49 35.40 -15.76
CA ARG A 34 14.24 36.13 -17.02
C ARG A 34 14.04 35.20 -18.21
N GLU A 35 14.74 34.07 -18.26
CA GLU A 35 14.56 33.06 -19.30
C GLU A 35 13.22 32.34 -19.13
N LEU A 36 12.85 32.01 -17.89
CA LEU A 36 11.56 31.38 -17.58
C LEU A 36 10.39 32.30 -17.95
N GLN A 37 10.49 33.60 -17.64
CA GLN A 37 9.47 34.58 -18.03
C GLN A 37 9.28 34.65 -19.55
N LYS A 38 10.38 34.67 -20.33
CA LYS A 38 10.30 34.68 -21.80
C LYS A 38 9.62 33.43 -22.36
N ILE A 39 9.87 32.28 -21.74
CA ILE A 39 9.21 31.02 -22.13
C ILE A 39 7.71 31.10 -21.83
N ALA A 40 7.34 31.59 -20.64
CA ALA A 40 5.95 31.76 -20.27
C ALA A 40 5.21 32.73 -21.19
N ASP A 41 5.82 33.88 -21.53
CA ASP A 41 5.27 34.85 -22.48
C ASP A 41 4.98 34.20 -23.84
N GLU A 42 5.93 33.41 -24.37
CA GLU A 42 5.78 32.73 -25.66
C GLU A 42 4.71 31.63 -25.62
N LEU A 43 4.62 30.86 -24.52
CA LEU A 43 3.60 29.83 -24.34
C LEU A 43 2.19 30.44 -24.26
N VAL A 44 2.02 31.51 -23.47
CA VAL A 44 0.74 32.22 -23.36
C VAL A 44 0.35 32.83 -24.69
N ARG A 45 1.29 33.47 -25.40
CA ARG A 45 1.04 34.06 -26.72
C ARG A 45 0.56 33.00 -27.71
N ARG A 46 1.22 31.84 -27.78
CA ARG A 46 0.79 30.74 -28.67
C ARG A 46 -0.55 30.15 -28.28
N ALA A 47 -0.81 29.96 -26.98
CA ALA A 47 -2.08 29.43 -26.50
C ALA A 47 -3.24 30.40 -26.75
N ALA A 48 -3.03 31.71 -26.59
CA ALA A 48 -4.02 32.72 -26.92
C ALA A 48 -4.37 32.70 -28.41
N GLN A 49 -3.35 32.51 -29.27
CA GLN A 49 -3.51 32.39 -30.72
C GLN A 49 -4.27 31.13 -31.13
N SER A 50 -3.92 29.98 -30.56
CA SER A 50 -4.56 28.70 -30.90
C SER A 50 -5.99 28.59 -30.40
N THR A 51 -6.29 29.20 -29.26
CA THR A 51 -7.62 29.13 -28.61
C THR A 51 -8.55 30.24 -29.10
N GLY A 52 -8.06 31.21 -29.88
CA GLY A 52 -8.85 32.34 -30.40
C GLY A 52 -9.26 33.36 -29.33
N VAL A 53 -8.52 33.43 -28.22
CA VAL A 53 -8.84 34.25 -27.04
C VAL A 53 -8.16 35.62 -27.09
N GLU A 54 -7.28 35.87 -28.08
CA GLU A 54 -6.56 37.14 -28.29
C GLU A 54 -7.46 38.39 -28.31
N GLY A 55 -8.76 38.25 -28.61
CA GLY A 55 -9.74 39.35 -28.60
C GLY A 55 -10.59 39.47 -27.32
N ARG A 56 -10.55 38.49 -26.41
CA ARG A 56 -11.39 38.47 -25.19
C ARG A 56 -10.63 38.93 -23.95
N ILE A 57 -9.34 38.64 -23.87
CA ILE A 57 -8.50 38.98 -22.73
C ILE A 57 -7.62 40.19 -23.09
N PRO A 58 -7.66 41.29 -22.30
CA PRO A 58 -6.79 42.44 -22.50
C PRO A 58 -5.31 42.10 -22.43
N SER A 59 -4.48 42.88 -23.12
CA SER A 59 -3.03 42.65 -23.20
C SER A 59 -2.31 42.71 -21.85
N TYR A 60 -2.78 43.54 -20.90
CA TYR A 60 -2.23 43.59 -19.54
C TYR A 60 -2.52 42.31 -18.76
N GLU A 61 -3.66 41.68 -19.02
CA GLU A 61 -4.08 40.46 -18.35
C GLU A 61 -3.37 39.24 -18.95
N LEU A 62 -3.13 39.21 -20.27
CA LEU A 62 -2.25 38.21 -20.89
C LEU A 62 -0.83 38.23 -20.30
N ARG A 63 -0.29 39.42 -20.01
CA ARG A 63 1.01 39.55 -19.31
C ARG A 63 0.93 39.03 -17.87
N ALA A 64 -0.16 39.30 -17.16
CA ALA A 64 -0.38 38.76 -15.81
C ALA A 64 -0.46 37.22 -15.82
N VAL A 65 -1.13 36.62 -16.82
CA VAL A 65 -1.14 35.16 -17.01
C VAL A 65 0.27 34.63 -17.25
N ALA A 66 1.08 35.29 -18.07
CA ALA A 66 2.46 34.85 -18.31
C ALA A 66 3.32 34.91 -17.04
N HIS A 67 3.17 35.95 -16.22
CA HIS A 67 3.79 35.99 -14.89
C HIS A 67 3.31 34.84 -14.00
N ALA A 68 2.00 34.58 -13.94
CA ALA A 68 1.43 33.48 -13.17
C ALA A 68 1.95 32.10 -13.60
N VAL A 69 2.13 31.88 -14.91
CA VAL A 69 2.73 30.66 -15.47
C VAL A 69 4.20 30.55 -15.07
N ALA A 70 4.98 31.63 -15.21
CA ALA A 70 6.39 31.64 -14.82
C ALA A 70 6.55 31.32 -13.33
N ASP A 71 5.75 31.94 -12.46
CA ASP A 71 5.78 31.69 -11.02
C ASP A 71 5.39 30.24 -10.69
N SER A 72 4.36 29.69 -11.33
CA SER A 72 3.96 28.30 -11.14
C SER A 72 5.01 27.29 -11.62
N LEU A 73 5.75 27.61 -12.70
CA LEU A 73 6.82 26.77 -13.20
C LEU A 73 8.09 26.83 -12.33
N ARG A 74 8.32 27.91 -11.57
CA ARG A 74 9.44 27.96 -10.61
C ARG A 74 9.32 26.87 -9.55
N ALA A 75 8.08 26.57 -9.13
CA ALA A 75 7.81 25.53 -8.14
C ALA A 75 8.28 24.13 -8.55
N ILE A 76 8.59 23.88 -9.84
CA ILE A 76 9.20 22.62 -10.28
C ILE A 76 10.51 22.34 -9.54
N GLY A 77 11.32 23.36 -9.28
CA GLY A 77 12.59 23.20 -8.59
C GLY A 77 12.45 22.84 -7.11
N ASP A 78 11.28 23.10 -6.52
CA ASP A 78 10.97 22.82 -5.11
C ASP A 78 10.27 21.45 -4.94
N LEU A 79 9.94 20.77 -6.05
CA LEU A 79 9.38 19.43 -5.99
C LEU A 79 10.48 18.43 -5.67
N ASP A 80 10.35 17.76 -4.53
CA ASP A 80 11.11 16.55 -4.19
C ASP A 80 10.65 15.38 -5.08
N MET A 81 11.02 15.45 -6.36
CA MET A 81 10.72 14.44 -7.35
C MET A 81 11.80 14.36 -8.43
N ASP A 82 12.07 13.15 -8.90
CA ASP A 82 12.95 12.93 -10.05
C ASP A 82 12.19 12.95 -11.39
N ASP A 83 12.95 13.03 -12.48
CA ASP A 83 12.43 13.04 -13.86
C ASP A 83 11.54 11.80 -14.17
N VAL A 84 11.83 10.63 -13.58
CA VAL A 84 11.09 9.37 -13.81
C VAL A 84 9.75 9.38 -13.08
N GLN A 85 9.74 9.88 -11.85
CA GLN A 85 8.54 10.12 -11.05
C GLN A 85 7.64 11.14 -11.75
N ALA A 86 8.22 12.22 -12.31
CA ALA A 86 7.47 13.23 -13.06
C ALA A 86 6.80 12.65 -14.32
N VAL A 87 7.52 11.83 -15.09
CA VAL A 87 6.95 11.15 -16.27
C VAL A 87 5.86 10.14 -15.87
N SER A 88 6.05 9.40 -14.78
CA SER A 88 5.06 8.44 -14.27
C SER A 88 3.77 9.13 -13.79
N LEU A 89 3.89 10.34 -13.22
CA LEU A 89 2.76 11.14 -12.75
C LEU A 89 1.88 11.64 -13.90
N GLY A 90 2.47 11.94 -15.07
CA GLY A 90 1.77 12.47 -16.23
C GLY A 90 1.54 13.99 -16.17
N HIS A 91 1.33 14.60 -17.35
CA HIS A 91 1.39 16.05 -17.50
C HIS A 91 0.24 16.82 -16.82
N LEU A 92 -0.98 16.28 -16.81
CA LEU A 92 -2.14 16.92 -16.17
C LEU A 92 -2.01 16.94 -14.65
N ALA A 93 -1.60 15.83 -14.05
CA ALA A 93 -1.39 15.73 -12.61
C ALA A 93 -0.20 16.57 -12.14
N LEU A 94 0.89 16.61 -12.92
CA LEU A 94 2.02 17.52 -12.68
C LEU A 94 1.57 18.99 -12.70
N SER A 95 0.80 19.37 -13.71
CA SER A 95 0.25 20.72 -13.86
C SER A 95 -0.64 21.10 -12.68
N GLN A 96 -1.56 20.23 -12.26
CA GLN A 96 -2.40 20.46 -11.09
C GLN A 96 -1.57 20.63 -9.81
N ARG A 97 -0.54 19.81 -9.63
CA ARG A 97 0.35 19.88 -8.46
C ARG A 97 1.11 21.21 -8.40
N LEU A 98 1.68 21.66 -9.51
CA LEU A 98 2.37 22.95 -9.58
C LEU A 98 1.44 24.12 -9.29
N ARG A 99 0.24 24.13 -9.87
CA ARG A 99 -0.76 25.17 -9.58
C ARG A 99 -1.19 25.18 -8.10
N SER A 100 -1.30 24.00 -7.47
CA SER A 100 -1.67 23.90 -6.06
C SER A 100 -0.59 24.43 -5.11
N GLN A 101 0.69 24.42 -5.51
CA GLN A 101 1.80 24.96 -4.74
C GLN A 101 1.95 26.48 -4.89
N SER A 102 1.35 27.06 -5.94
CA SER A 102 1.38 28.50 -6.20
C SER A 102 -0.04 29.09 -6.31
N PRO A 103 -0.89 28.98 -5.27
CA PRO A 103 -2.26 29.50 -5.33
C PRO A 103 -2.30 31.03 -5.46
N THR A 104 -1.23 31.72 -5.05
CA THR A 104 -1.09 33.16 -5.16
C THR A 104 -0.84 33.64 -6.60
N ALA A 105 -0.37 32.76 -7.49
CA ALA A 105 -0.01 33.12 -8.86
C ALA A 105 -1.21 33.61 -9.68
N THR A 106 -2.41 33.11 -9.39
CA THR A 106 -3.64 33.47 -10.12
C THR A 106 -4.49 34.52 -9.39
N LEU A 107 -4.00 35.11 -8.29
CA LEU A 107 -4.75 36.13 -7.56
C LEU A 107 -4.96 37.37 -8.43
N GLY A 108 -6.23 37.79 -8.56
CA GLY A 108 -6.61 38.98 -9.33
C GLY A 108 -6.78 38.75 -10.84
N LEU A 109 -6.66 37.51 -11.32
CA LEU A 109 -6.99 37.15 -12.71
C LEU A 109 -8.50 36.97 -12.88
N SER A 110 -9.04 37.30 -14.06
CA SER A 110 -10.41 36.94 -14.43
C SER A 110 -10.57 35.43 -14.61
N SER A 111 -11.82 34.96 -14.67
CA SER A 111 -12.13 33.55 -14.93
C SER A 111 -11.55 33.04 -16.26
N ASP A 112 -11.56 33.89 -17.30
CA ASP A 112 -11.01 33.54 -18.61
C ASP A 112 -9.48 33.43 -18.55
N ALA A 113 -8.83 34.33 -17.80
CA ALA A 113 -7.39 34.30 -17.58
C ALA A 113 -6.94 33.10 -16.72
N ILE A 114 -7.73 32.70 -15.72
CA ILE A 114 -7.49 31.48 -14.93
C ILE A 114 -7.59 30.23 -15.83
N THR A 115 -8.58 30.20 -16.73
CA THR A 115 -8.75 29.08 -17.67
C THR A 115 -7.58 29.01 -18.66
N LEU A 116 -7.12 30.17 -19.16
CA LEU A 116 -5.94 30.25 -20.02
C LEU A 116 -4.68 29.81 -19.27
N HIS A 117 -4.48 30.24 -18.03
CA HIS A 117 -3.38 29.79 -17.18
C HIS A 117 -3.35 28.28 -17.03
N ALA A 118 -4.49 27.65 -16.71
CA ALA A 118 -4.58 26.20 -16.56
C ALA A 118 -4.20 25.46 -17.85
N SER A 119 -4.75 25.89 -19.00
CA SER A 119 -4.46 25.32 -20.32
C SER A 119 -2.99 25.45 -20.71
N VAL A 120 -2.39 26.62 -20.44
CA VAL A 120 -0.96 26.87 -20.70
C VAL A 120 -0.10 26.00 -19.78
N MET A 121 -0.46 25.84 -18.51
CA MET A 121 0.27 24.98 -17.57
C MET A 121 0.22 23.51 -18.00
N ASP A 122 -0.92 23.01 -18.46
CA ASP A 122 -1.06 21.63 -18.93
C ASP A 122 -0.15 21.37 -20.15
N THR A 123 -0.08 22.34 -21.07
CA THR A 123 0.80 22.31 -22.24
C THR A 123 2.27 22.43 -21.85
N ALA A 124 2.61 23.32 -20.91
CA ALA A 124 3.97 23.50 -20.41
C ALA A 124 4.48 22.20 -19.77
N CYS A 125 3.68 21.57 -18.91
CA CYS A 125 4.03 20.31 -18.26
C CYS A 125 4.24 19.18 -19.26
N LEU A 126 3.42 19.13 -20.33
CA LEU A 126 3.60 18.15 -21.41
C LEU A 126 4.98 18.31 -22.08
N HIS A 127 5.39 19.55 -22.38
CA HIS A 127 6.71 19.82 -22.95
C HIS A 127 7.87 19.53 -21.98
N VAL A 128 7.70 19.83 -20.69
CA VAL A 128 8.68 19.50 -19.65
C VAL A 128 8.90 17.98 -19.57
N LEU A 129 7.82 17.20 -19.54
CA LEU A 129 7.92 15.74 -19.54
C LEU A 129 8.56 15.21 -20.82
N HIS A 130 8.19 15.74 -21.98
CA HIS A 130 8.84 15.38 -23.24
C HIS A 130 10.35 15.62 -23.19
N PHE A 131 10.78 16.75 -22.62
CA PHE A 131 12.20 17.05 -22.45
C PHE A 131 12.91 16.07 -21.51
N PHE A 132 12.29 15.70 -20.38
CA PHE A 132 12.85 14.68 -19.49
C PHE A 132 13.14 13.37 -20.23
N THR A 133 12.25 12.95 -21.14
CA THR A 133 12.47 11.74 -21.95
C THR A 133 13.63 11.84 -22.95
N GLN A 134 14.11 13.04 -23.28
CA GLN A 134 15.20 13.26 -24.23
C GLN A 134 16.59 13.31 -23.57
N ARG A 135 16.69 13.38 -22.23
CA ARG A 135 17.98 13.46 -21.54
C ARG A 135 18.67 12.11 -21.54
N SER A 136 19.98 12.08 -21.85
CA SER A 136 20.78 10.84 -21.95
C SER A 136 20.84 10.01 -20.66
N GLU A 137 20.57 10.62 -19.50
CA GLU A 137 20.52 9.95 -18.21
C GLU A 137 19.15 9.35 -17.86
N PHE A 138 18.10 9.65 -18.64
CA PHE A 138 16.75 9.15 -18.36
C PHE A 138 16.63 7.64 -18.55
N VAL A 139 17.24 7.08 -19.61
CA VAL A 139 17.21 5.63 -19.88
C VAL A 139 17.97 4.82 -18.82
N PRO A 140 19.22 5.17 -18.43
CA PRO A 140 19.89 4.50 -17.31
C PRO A 140 19.14 4.63 -15.97
N ARG A 141 18.54 5.79 -15.67
CA ARG A 141 17.79 5.99 -14.41
C ARG A 141 16.47 5.24 -14.38
N THR A 142 15.74 5.19 -15.50
CA THR A 142 14.53 4.36 -15.58
C THR A 142 14.86 2.88 -15.41
N LEU A 143 15.98 2.38 -15.95
CA LEU A 143 16.43 1.00 -15.73
C LEU A 143 16.74 0.70 -14.25
N VAL A 144 17.38 1.63 -13.53
CA VAL A 144 17.62 1.47 -12.08
C VAL A 144 16.31 1.46 -11.29
N GLU A 145 15.36 2.34 -11.61
CA GLU A 145 14.04 2.35 -10.98
C GLU A 145 13.22 1.09 -11.30
N GLN A 146 13.30 0.57 -12.52
CA GLN A 146 12.69 -0.71 -12.87
C GLN A 146 13.33 -1.87 -12.10
N SER A 147 14.66 -1.87 -11.94
CA SER A 147 15.35 -2.86 -11.11
C SER A 147 14.86 -2.82 -9.66
N ARG A 148 14.75 -1.63 -9.07
CA ARG A 148 14.23 -1.45 -7.70
C ARG A 148 12.78 -1.94 -7.56
N ARG A 149 11.92 -1.64 -8.54
CA ARG A 149 10.53 -2.12 -8.55
C ARG A 149 10.45 -3.63 -8.69
N LEU A 150 11.32 -4.24 -9.50
CA LEU A 150 11.42 -5.70 -9.62
C LEU A 150 11.92 -6.35 -8.33
N ASP A 151 12.89 -5.74 -7.65
CA ASP A 151 13.38 -6.22 -6.35
C ASP A 151 12.30 -6.13 -5.25
N ASP A 152 11.51 -5.05 -5.23
CA ASP A 152 10.37 -4.91 -4.31
C ASP A 152 9.25 -5.94 -4.60
N LEU A 153 8.91 -6.14 -5.89
CA LEU A 153 7.95 -7.16 -6.28
C LEU A 153 8.44 -8.56 -5.91
N ARG A 154 9.72 -8.86 -6.15
CA ARG A 154 10.33 -10.12 -5.74
C ARG A 154 10.24 -10.31 -4.23
N ALA A 155 10.59 -9.30 -3.43
CA ALA A 155 10.50 -9.39 -1.98
C ALA A 155 9.06 -9.67 -1.49
N LYS A 156 8.06 -9.06 -2.13
CA LYS A 156 6.63 -9.33 -1.85
C LYS A 156 6.21 -10.74 -2.25
N VAL A 157 6.64 -11.21 -3.42
CA VAL A 157 6.39 -12.59 -3.87
C VAL A 157 7.06 -13.59 -2.94
N ASP A 158 8.33 -13.37 -2.57
CA ASP A 158 9.05 -14.21 -1.61
C ASP A 158 8.30 -14.24 -0.27
N ALA A 159 7.82 -13.09 0.24
CA ALA A 159 7.01 -13.04 1.46
C ALA A 159 5.69 -13.82 1.36
N LEU A 160 5.05 -13.85 0.19
CA LEU A 160 3.85 -14.68 -0.04
C LEU A 160 4.20 -16.16 -0.15
N LEU A 161 5.30 -16.51 -0.82
CA LEU A 161 5.78 -17.89 -0.93
C LEU A 161 6.17 -18.46 0.44
N PHE A 162 6.79 -17.66 1.32
CA PHE A 162 7.06 -18.05 2.70
C PHE A 162 5.82 -18.09 3.60
N ARG A 163 4.67 -17.60 3.13
CA ARG A 163 3.39 -17.64 3.84
C ARG A 163 2.45 -18.74 3.34
N ALA A 164 2.64 -19.20 2.10
CA ALA A 164 1.85 -20.27 1.53
C ALA A 164 2.25 -21.61 2.17
N PRO A 165 1.28 -22.47 2.53
CA PRO A 165 1.58 -23.81 3.01
C PRO A 165 2.34 -24.62 1.94
N SER A 166 3.30 -25.44 2.39
CA SER A 166 4.05 -26.33 1.51
C SER A 166 3.11 -27.35 0.85
N PRO A 167 3.22 -27.63 -0.47
CA PRO A 167 2.39 -28.65 -1.14
C PRO A 167 2.53 -30.06 -0.55
N ALA A 168 3.64 -30.34 0.15
CA ALA A 168 3.88 -31.63 0.78
C ALA A 168 3.08 -31.82 2.09
N ASP A 169 2.76 -30.72 2.77
CA ASP A 169 2.13 -30.74 4.10
C ASP A 169 0.60 -30.60 4.03
N SER A 170 0.05 -30.24 2.86
CA SER A 170 -1.38 -30.01 2.64
C SER A 170 -2.28 -31.16 3.12
N PRO A 171 -1.99 -32.45 2.86
CA PRO A 171 -2.87 -33.53 3.34
C PRO A 171 -2.96 -33.64 4.86
N PHE A 172 -1.88 -33.30 5.58
CA PHE A 172 -1.89 -33.25 7.04
C PHE A 172 -2.64 -32.00 7.53
N GLU A 173 -2.33 -30.84 6.95
CA GLU A 173 -2.95 -29.57 7.31
C GLU A 173 -4.47 -29.61 7.10
N ASP A 174 -4.97 -30.14 5.97
CA ASP A 174 -6.41 -30.30 5.69
C ASP A 174 -7.12 -31.17 6.75
N ARG A 175 -6.48 -32.28 7.12
CA ARG A 175 -7.00 -33.21 8.14
C ARG A 175 -6.98 -32.57 9.53
N TYR A 176 -5.92 -31.82 9.84
CA TYR A 176 -5.79 -31.14 11.12
C TYR A 176 -6.77 -29.96 11.23
N ALA A 177 -6.97 -29.20 10.14
CA ALA A 177 -8.00 -28.18 10.01
C ALA A 177 -9.39 -28.75 10.28
N THR A 178 -9.71 -29.90 9.67
CA THR A 178 -10.96 -30.63 9.93
C THR A 178 -11.10 -31.03 11.41
N TYR A 179 -10.03 -31.48 12.06
CA TYR A 179 -10.02 -31.80 13.48
C TYR A 179 -10.27 -30.57 14.37
N ILE A 180 -9.62 -29.44 14.07
CA ILE A 180 -9.80 -28.17 14.79
C ILE A 180 -11.24 -27.67 14.64
N MET A 181 -11.79 -27.70 13.42
CA MET A 181 -13.18 -27.34 13.15
C MET A 181 -14.15 -28.23 13.95
N SER A 182 -13.92 -29.54 13.99
CA SER A 182 -14.75 -30.45 14.78
C SER A 182 -14.64 -30.24 16.29
N LYS A 183 -13.48 -29.81 16.78
CA LYS A 183 -13.18 -29.70 18.23
C LYS A 183 -13.58 -28.33 18.81
N TYR A 184 -13.36 -27.26 18.06
CA TYR A 184 -13.53 -25.88 18.52
C TYR A 184 -14.59 -25.09 17.74
N GLY A 185 -15.02 -25.56 16.56
CA GLY A 185 -16.01 -24.88 15.72
C GLY A 185 -17.45 -24.91 16.24
N LYS A 186 -17.68 -25.39 17.47
CA LYS A 186 -19.01 -25.56 18.06
C LYS A 186 -19.08 -24.87 19.42
N LEU A 187 -20.06 -24.00 19.59
CA LEU A 187 -20.36 -23.31 20.84
C LEU A 187 -21.71 -23.80 21.39
N THR A 188 -21.72 -24.25 22.64
CA THR A 188 -22.98 -24.51 23.37
C THR A 188 -23.27 -23.34 24.29
N ILE A 189 -24.31 -22.56 23.98
CA ILE A 189 -24.74 -21.44 24.84
C ILE A 189 -25.75 -21.98 25.85
N PHE A 190 -25.30 -22.19 27.08
CA PHE A 190 -26.17 -22.62 28.17
C PHE A 190 -27.12 -21.47 28.57
N GLY A 191 -28.44 -21.72 28.53
CA GLY A 191 -29.47 -20.75 28.93
C GLY A 191 -30.33 -20.17 27.80
N LEU A 192 -30.12 -20.59 26.55
CA LEU A 192 -31.00 -20.28 25.41
C LEU A 192 -31.80 -21.54 25.02
N ASP A 193 -32.84 -21.87 25.79
CA ASP A 193 -33.78 -22.94 25.43
C ASP A 193 -34.84 -22.41 24.45
N LEU A 194 -34.47 -22.32 23.18
CA LEU A 194 -35.41 -22.05 22.09
C LEU A 194 -36.01 -23.38 21.60
N PRO A 195 -37.35 -23.58 21.66
CA PRO A 195 -37.96 -24.84 21.25
C PRO A 195 -37.72 -25.13 19.76
N GLY A 196 -37.04 -26.25 19.48
CA GLY A 196 -36.79 -26.74 18.13
C GLY A 196 -35.41 -26.41 17.53
N MET A 197 -34.54 -25.68 18.24
CA MET A 197 -33.14 -25.45 17.80
C MET A 197 -32.16 -26.31 18.58
N SER A 198 -31.16 -26.86 17.87
CA SER A 198 -30.01 -27.52 18.51
C SER A 198 -29.25 -26.52 19.37
N ALA A 199 -28.88 -26.90 20.60
CA ALA A 199 -28.10 -26.06 21.52
C ALA A 199 -26.65 -25.80 21.07
N VAL A 200 -26.26 -26.29 19.89
CA VAL A 200 -24.91 -26.24 19.33
C VAL A 200 -24.88 -25.31 18.12
N TRP A 201 -24.11 -24.23 18.24
CA TRP A 201 -23.98 -23.19 17.22
C TRP A 201 -22.58 -23.21 16.59
N PRO A 202 -22.44 -22.94 15.27
CA PRO A 202 -21.15 -22.70 14.66
C PRO A 202 -20.44 -21.51 15.33
N LEU A 203 -19.21 -21.71 15.80
CA LEU A 203 -18.49 -20.68 16.56
C LEU A 203 -18.15 -19.46 15.71
N ASP A 204 -17.87 -19.66 14.43
CA ASP A 204 -17.60 -18.61 13.45
C ASP A 204 -18.80 -17.66 13.26
N ALA A 205 -20.01 -18.20 13.20
CA ALA A 205 -21.24 -17.42 13.07
C ALA A 205 -21.74 -16.83 14.40
N ALA A 206 -21.39 -17.44 15.54
CA ALA A 206 -21.86 -17.04 16.86
C ALA A 206 -20.90 -16.08 17.59
N TYR A 207 -19.68 -15.88 17.08
CA TYR A 207 -18.71 -14.99 17.69
C TYR A 207 -19.05 -13.51 17.42
N LEU A 208 -19.10 -12.73 18.50
CA LEU A 208 -19.19 -11.28 18.44
C LEU A 208 -17.85 -10.72 18.94
N SER A 209 -17.21 -9.89 18.12
CA SER A 209 -15.96 -9.25 18.52
C SER A 209 -16.18 -8.38 19.75
N LEU A 210 -15.26 -8.50 20.70
CA LEU A 210 -15.21 -7.72 21.94
C LEU A 210 -14.11 -6.67 21.83
N ASP A 211 -14.10 -5.67 22.70
CA ASP A 211 -12.97 -4.74 22.78
C ASP A 211 -11.86 -5.28 23.67
N ALA A 212 -10.62 -5.18 23.22
CA ALA A 212 -9.41 -5.44 23.98
C ALA A 212 -8.61 -4.15 24.19
N ALA A 213 -8.15 -3.93 25.42
CA ALA A 213 -7.25 -2.83 25.75
C ALA A 213 -5.80 -3.26 25.55
N SER A 214 -5.11 -2.63 24.61
CA SER A 214 -3.67 -2.79 24.38
C SER A 214 -2.87 -1.86 25.29
N ARG A 215 -2.03 -2.42 26.16
CA ARG A 215 -1.00 -1.66 26.89
C ARG A 215 0.25 -1.54 26.02
N GLY A 216 0.35 -0.42 25.30
CA GLY A 216 1.58 -0.01 24.63
C GLY A 216 2.60 0.59 25.61
N ALA A 217 3.68 1.17 25.08
CA ALA A 217 4.66 1.92 25.88
C ALA A 217 4.11 3.25 26.46
N SER A 218 2.96 3.71 25.96
CA SER A 218 2.23 4.88 26.46
C SER A 218 1.26 4.51 27.58
N ASP A 219 1.03 5.44 28.52
CA ASP A 219 0.19 5.24 29.71
C ASP A 219 -1.33 5.21 29.41
N VAL A 220 -1.73 5.55 28.19
CA VAL A 220 -3.13 5.49 27.73
C VAL A 220 -3.39 4.17 27.00
N PRO A 221 -4.34 3.32 27.46
CA PRO A 221 -4.70 2.08 26.79
C PRO A 221 -5.40 2.39 25.46
N LEU A 222 -4.94 1.77 24.37
CA LEU A 222 -5.64 1.80 23.09
C LEU A 222 -6.67 0.67 23.07
N LEU A 223 -7.93 0.99 22.79
CA LEU A 223 -8.96 0.00 22.54
C LEU A 223 -8.86 -0.48 21.09
N LEU A 224 -8.85 -1.80 20.89
CA LEU A 224 -8.88 -2.43 19.58
C LEU A 224 -9.80 -3.65 19.63
N PRO A 225 -10.40 -4.06 18.51
CA PRO A 225 -11.19 -5.28 18.43
C PRO A 225 -10.37 -6.51 18.87
N ALA A 226 -10.94 -7.38 19.70
CA ALA A 226 -10.23 -8.47 20.36
C ALA A 226 -9.72 -9.52 19.36
N ASP A 227 -10.33 -9.61 18.19
CA ASP A 227 -9.91 -10.38 17.03
C ASP A 227 -8.73 -9.76 16.26
N HIS A 228 -8.30 -8.54 16.56
CA HIS A 228 -7.08 -7.93 16.01
C HIS A 228 -5.87 -8.02 16.94
N VAL A 229 -5.99 -8.70 18.09
CA VAL A 229 -4.94 -8.67 19.13
C VAL A 229 -3.60 -9.22 18.67
N LEU A 230 -3.57 -10.11 17.69
CA LEU A 230 -2.37 -10.75 17.13
C LEU A 230 -1.78 -10.02 15.91
N GLU A 231 -2.47 -9.00 15.37
CA GLU A 231 -2.03 -8.30 14.17
C GLU A 231 -0.65 -7.64 14.39
N GLY A 232 0.34 -8.06 13.60
CA GLY A 232 1.72 -7.57 13.71
C GLY A 232 2.48 -7.99 14.98
N ARG A 233 1.96 -8.94 15.77
CA ARG A 233 2.55 -9.37 17.05
C ARG A 233 2.81 -10.86 17.09
N ASN A 234 4.04 -11.23 17.48
CA ASN A 234 4.41 -12.64 17.62
C ASN A 234 3.94 -13.27 18.95
N ARG A 235 3.65 -12.46 19.97
CA ARG A 235 3.29 -12.91 21.32
C ARG A 235 2.31 -11.93 21.97
N VAL A 236 1.22 -12.45 22.52
CA VAL A 236 0.19 -11.67 23.20
C VAL A 236 -0.21 -12.37 24.50
N LEU A 237 -0.34 -11.61 25.58
CA LEU A 237 -0.87 -12.09 26.85
C LEU A 237 -2.27 -11.50 27.06
N LEU A 238 -3.30 -12.32 26.88
CA LEU A 238 -4.69 -11.93 27.11
C LEU A 238 -5.02 -11.94 28.60
N ARG A 239 -5.39 -10.77 29.14
CA ARG A 239 -5.83 -10.60 30.53
C ARG A 239 -7.28 -10.13 30.58
N GLY A 240 -8.04 -10.66 31.53
CA GLY A 240 -9.43 -10.30 31.75
C GLY A 240 -10.05 -11.13 32.85
N VAL A 241 -11.18 -10.70 33.39
CA VAL A 241 -11.93 -11.42 34.44
C VAL A 241 -12.38 -12.81 33.98
N ALA A 242 -12.71 -13.69 34.93
CA ALA A 242 -13.33 -14.96 34.58
C ALA A 242 -14.63 -14.71 33.77
N GLY A 243 -14.86 -15.48 32.71
CA GLY A 243 -16.01 -15.30 31.83
C GLY A 243 -15.85 -14.19 30.77
N SER A 244 -14.73 -13.47 30.71
CA SER A 244 -14.50 -12.41 29.71
C SER A 244 -14.26 -12.89 28.27
N GLY A 245 -14.61 -14.13 27.93
CA GLY A 245 -14.46 -14.67 26.57
C GLY A 245 -13.04 -15.02 26.11
N LYS A 246 -11.99 -14.97 26.96
CA LYS A 246 -10.59 -15.28 26.54
C LYS A 246 -10.44 -16.62 25.83
N THR A 247 -11.00 -17.69 26.41
CA THR A 247 -10.94 -19.03 25.82
C THR A 247 -11.72 -19.09 24.51
N THR A 248 -12.86 -18.41 24.45
CA THR A 248 -13.69 -18.31 23.25
C THR A 248 -12.94 -17.60 22.12
N LEU A 249 -12.23 -16.51 22.41
CA LEU A 249 -11.40 -15.80 21.44
C LEU A 249 -10.28 -16.69 20.89
N VAL A 250 -9.57 -17.43 21.76
CA VAL A 250 -8.51 -18.37 21.33
C VAL A 250 -9.08 -19.47 20.42
N GLN A 251 -10.22 -20.03 20.79
CA GLN A 251 -10.91 -21.05 20.00
C GLN A 251 -11.39 -20.51 18.66
N TRP A 252 -11.94 -19.30 18.65
CA TRP A 252 -12.39 -18.63 17.44
C TRP A 252 -11.22 -18.36 16.50
N LEU A 253 -10.11 -17.80 16.99
CA LEU A 253 -8.89 -17.59 16.20
C LEU A 253 -8.37 -18.90 15.59
N ALA A 254 -8.40 -20.00 16.36
CA ALA A 254 -8.01 -21.31 15.86
C ALA A 254 -8.92 -21.82 14.74
N VAL A 255 -10.23 -21.58 14.83
CA VAL A 255 -11.19 -21.95 13.78
C VAL A 255 -11.00 -21.07 12.54
N THR A 256 -10.86 -19.76 12.72
CA THR A 256 -10.63 -18.78 11.63
C THR A 256 -9.35 -19.11 10.84
N ALA A 257 -8.28 -19.53 11.51
CA ALA A 257 -7.03 -19.92 10.85
C ALA A 257 -7.18 -21.14 9.92
N THR A 258 -8.26 -21.92 10.07
CA THR A 258 -8.54 -23.12 9.26
C THR A 258 -9.50 -22.87 8.09
N GLN A 259 -9.98 -21.63 7.92
CA GLN A 259 -10.88 -21.28 6.82
C GLN A 259 -10.10 -21.01 5.53
N GLU A 260 -10.67 -21.45 4.40
CA GLU A 260 -10.07 -21.27 3.07
C GLU A 260 -10.08 -19.80 2.63
N GLU A 261 -11.16 -19.07 2.95
CA GLU A 261 -11.38 -17.66 2.58
C GLU A 261 -11.64 -16.81 3.84
N PRO A 262 -10.60 -16.30 4.51
CA PRO A 262 -10.77 -15.38 5.62
C PRO A 262 -11.08 -13.96 5.14
N ASP A 263 -11.80 -13.20 5.96
CA ASP A 263 -11.99 -11.76 5.76
C ASP A 263 -10.64 -11.03 5.66
N GLU A 264 -10.59 -9.92 4.89
CA GLU A 264 -9.35 -9.14 4.66
C GLU A 264 -8.64 -8.75 5.97
N HIS A 265 -9.39 -8.44 7.02
CA HIS A 265 -8.88 -8.06 8.34
C HIS A 265 -8.27 -9.23 9.13
N LEU A 266 -8.52 -10.47 8.71
CA LEU A 266 -8.08 -11.71 9.34
C LEU A 266 -7.01 -12.44 8.52
N LEU A 267 -6.55 -11.85 7.42
CA LEU A 267 -5.44 -12.40 6.63
C LEU A 267 -4.19 -12.68 7.47
N TYR A 268 -4.01 -12.00 8.60
CA TYR A 268 -2.88 -12.22 9.51
C TYR A 268 -2.84 -13.64 10.12
N VAL A 269 -3.99 -14.33 10.28
CA VAL A 269 -4.02 -15.74 10.72
C VAL A 269 -4.02 -16.76 9.58
N TRP A 270 -4.19 -16.31 8.33
CA TRP A 270 -4.26 -17.19 7.18
C TRP A 270 -2.94 -17.90 6.90
N GLY A 271 -3.03 -19.19 6.58
CA GLY A 271 -1.87 -20.06 6.33
C GLY A 271 -1.12 -20.50 7.59
N LEU A 272 -1.67 -20.24 8.78
CA LEU A 272 -1.10 -20.70 10.05
C LEU A 272 -1.75 -22.00 10.52
N VAL A 273 -0.96 -22.89 11.13
CA VAL A 273 -1.46 -24.13 11.76
C VAL A 273 -1.68 -23.87 13.26
N PRO A 274 -2.93 -23.82 13.76
CA PRO A 274 -3.21 -23.42 15.13
C PRO A 274 -3.02 -24.58 16.12
N PHE A 275 -2.17 -24.37 17.14
CA PHE A 275 -2.01 -25.32 18.25
C PHE A 275 -2.55 -24.71 19.55
N VAL A 276 -3.77 -25.12 19.94
CA VAL A 276 -4.41 -24.66 21.18
C VAL A 276 -4.00 -25.54 22.34
N LEU A 277 -3.13 -25.01 23.23
CA LEU A 277 -2.55 -25.76 24.35
C LEU A 277 -3.28 -25.44 25.67
N PRO A 278 -4.13 -26.34 26.20
CA PRO A 278 -4.85 -26.09 27.45
C PRO A 278 -3.90 -26.16 28.64
N LEU A 279 -3.34 -25.01 29.05
CA LEU A 279 -2.34 -24.92 30.12
C LEU A 279 -2.78 -25.61 31.42
N ARG A 280 -4.06 -25.54 31.78
CA ARG A 280 -4.60 -26.20 32.98
C ARG A 280 -4.45 -27.72 32.96
N ALA A 281 -4.51 -28.34 31.78
CA ALA A 281 -4.31 -29.77 31.63
C ALA A 281 -2.80 -30.10 31.64
N LEU A 282 -1.98 -29.26 30.99
CA LEU A 282 -0.53 -29.47 30.90
C LEU A 282 0.19 -29.32 32.25
N THR A 283 -0.31 -28.47 33.14
CA THR A 283 0.32 -28.22 34.45
C THR A 283 -0.18 -29.13 35.58
N ARG A 284 -1.12 -30.05 35.32
CA ARG A 284 -1.72 -30.88 36.39
C ARG A 284 -0.75 -31.84 37.06
N ASP A 285 0.21 -32.37 36.31
CA ASP A 285 1.12 -33.43 36.77
C ASP A 285 2.57 -32.94 36.99
N GLY A 286 2.80 -31.62 36.98
CA GLY A 286 4.15 -31.04 37.11
C GLY A 286 5.08 -31.34 35.91
N ALA A 287 4.51 -31.79 34.80
CA ALA A 287 5.24 -32.11 33.57
C ALA A 287 5.86 -30.85 32.93
N SER A 288 6.97 -31.04 32.21
CA SER A 288 7.58 -29.99 31.40
C SER A 288 6.65 -29.57 30.26
N PHE A 289 6.71 -28.30 29.85
CA PHE A 289 5.98 -27.84 28.67
C PHE A 289 6.38 -28.64 27.43
N PRO A 290 5.42 -28.98 26.54
CA PRO A 290 5.70 -29.76 25.36
C PRO A 290 6.62 -29.00 24.41
N THR A 291 7.53 -29.70 23.76
CA THR A 291 8.27 -29.19 22.61
C THR A 291 7.37 -29.24 21.35
N PRO A 292 7.70 -28.53 20.26
CA PRO A 292 6.84 -28.48 19.06
C PRO A 292 6.46 -29.86 18.49
N ASP A 293 7.39 -30.82 18.53
CA ASP A 293 7.18 -32.23 18.16
C ASP A 293 6.16 -32.97 19.05
N GLN A 294 5.87 -32.44 20.24
CA GLN A 294 4.94 -33.02 21.21
C GLN A 294 3.57 -32.33 21.22
N PHE A 295 3.36 -31.27 20.43
CA PHE A 295 2.10 -30.52 20.46
C PHE A 295 0.89 -31.36 20.07
N LEU A 296 1.00 -32.21 19.05
CA LEU A 296 -0.11 -33.08 18.65
C LEU A 296 -0.54 -34.06 19.74
N ALA A 297 0.43 -34.58 20.50
CA ALA A 297 0.18 -35.40 21.67
C ALA A 297 -0.47 -34.60 22.80
N ALA A 298 0.05 -33.42 23.09
CA ALA A 298 -0.46 -32.50 24.11
C ALA A 298 -1.90 -32.03 23.87
N VAL A 299 -2.29 -31.87 22.59
CA VAL A 299 -3.65 -31.48 22.19
C VAL A 299 -4.61 -32.69 22.20
N GLY A 300 -4.09 -33.92 22.31
CA GLY A 300 -4.89 -35.15 22.21
C GLY A 300 -5.41 -35.38 20.80
N CYS A 301 -4.63 -35.00 19.78
CA CYS A 301 -4.95 -35.30 18.38
C CYS A 301 -4.82 -36.82 18.16
N PRO A 302 -5.76 -37.51 17.48
CA PRO A 302 -5.69 -38.96 17.28
C PRO A 302 -4.64 -39.41 16.25
N TRP A 303 -4.03 -38.49 15.50
CA TRP A 303 -3.12 -38.77 14.37
C TRP A 303 -1.63 -38.62 14.71
N GLN A 304 -1.25 -38.79 15.98
CA GLN A 304 0.09 -38.47 16.53
C GLN A 304 1.24 -39.21 15.83
N HIS A 305 0.96 -40.37 15.22
CA HIS A 305 1.96 -41.22 14.57
C HIS A 305 2.31 -40.82 13.13
N PHE A 306 1.55 -39.93 12.49
CA PHE A 306 1.79 -39.53 11.10
C PHE A 306 2.83 -38.41 10.97
N SER A 307 2.91 -37.54 11.97
CA SER A 307 3.87 -36.42 12.03
C SER A 307 5.34 -36.87 12.08
N GLN A 308 5.61 -38.14 12.40
CA GLN A 308 6.97 -38.66 12.58
C GLN A 308 7.57 -39.27 11.30
N ARG A 309 6.78 -39.45 10.23
CA ARG A 309 7.26 -39.99 8.94
C ARG A 309 7.41 -38.95 7.83
N ASP A 310 6.59 -37.89 7.85
CA ASP A 310 6.64 -36.80 6.86
C ASP A 310 6.94 -35.50 7.59
N GLY A 311 8.20 -35.05 7.48
CA GLY A 311 8.83 -34.12 8.40
C GLY A 311 8.10 -32.79 8.63
N LEU A 312 7.72 -32.54 9.89
CA LEU A 312 7.46 -31.20 10.44
C LEU A 312 8.70 -30.27 10.45
N THR A 313 9.73 -30.55 9.65
CA THR A 313 11.10 -30.12 9.99
C THR A 313 11.53 -28.76 9.47
N GLU A 314 10.79 -28.04 8.61
CA GLU A 314 11.29 -26.72 8.17
C GLU A 314 10.26 -25.66 7.74
N PHE A 315 9.00 -26.01 7.43
CA PHE A 315 8.11 -25.07 6.72
C PHE A 315 6.72 -24.81 7.32
N CYS A 316 6.18 -25.64 8.23
CA CYS A 316 4.98 -25.24 8.99
C CYS A 316 5.37 -24.15 10.00
N ARG A 317 4.73 -22.98 9.95
CA ARG A 317 4.81 -21.99 11.04
C ARG A 317 3.75 -22.31 12.10
N PRO A 318 4.09 -22.97 13.21
CA PRO A 318 3.14 -23.18 14.28
C PRO A 318 2.79 -21.83 14.91
N ALA A 319 1.50 -21.50 14.91
CA ALA A 319 0.98 -20.45 15.77
C ALA A 319 0.51 -21.12 17.07
N VAL A 320 1.31 -20.96 18.13
CA VAL A 320 0.94 -21.38 19.48
C VAL A 320 0.18 -20.24 20.13
N VAL A 321 -1.09 -20.49 20.45
CA VAL A 321 -1.98 -19.52 21.12
C VAL A 321 -2.32 -20.02 22.51
#